data_AF-V4JGU1-F1
#
_entry.id   AF-V4JGU1-F1
#
_cell.length_a   1.000
_cell.length_b   1.000
_cell.length_c   1.000
_cell.angle_alpha   90.00
_cell.angle_beta   90.00
_cell.angle_gamma   90.00
#
_symmetry.space_group_name_H-M   'P 1'
#
loop_
_entity.id
_entity.type
_entity.pdbx_description
1 polymer ?
#
loop_
_entity_poly.entity_id
_entity_poly.type
_entity_poly.pdbx_seq_one_letter_code
_entity_poly.pdbx_strand_id
1 'polypeptide(L)' 'MESIHPVVELSREVYAKGISLTKKAMPKVEARLLRNPELPKRDIPIQPACAV' A
#
# COMPACT_ATOMS: atom_id res chain seq x y z
N MET A 1 1.13 29.00 7.01
CA MET A 1 2.03 27.88 6.69
C MET A 1 1.23 26.62 6.90
N GLU A 2 0.49 26.19 5.87
CA GLU A 2 -0.28 24.93 5.91
C GLU A 2 0.70 23.77 6.14
N SER A 3 0.64 23.15 7.32
CA SER A 3 1.37 21.93 7.62
C SER A 3 0.76 20.79 6.81
N ILE A 4 1.58 20.12 6.00
CA ILE A 4 1.19 18.88 5.32
C ILE A 4 0.91 17.85 6.42
N HIS A 5 -0.37 17.57 6.68
CA HIS A 5 -0.78 16.51 7.59
C HIS A 5 -0.71 15.19 6.81
N PRO A 6 0.27 14.31 7.09
CA PRO A 6 0.33 13.02 6.43
C PRO A 6 -0.92 12.22 6.80
N VAL A 7 -1.60 11.68 5.79
CA VAL A 7 -2.76 10.79 5.96
C VAL A 7 -2.37 9.45 6.61
N VAL A 8 -1.07 9.19 6.77
CA VAL A 8 -0.51 7.96 7.32
C VAL A 8 0.41 8.24 8.50
N GLU A 9 0.30 7.42 9.54
CA GLU A 9 1.13 7.50 10.73
C GLU A 9 2.35 6.59 10.64
N LEU A 10 3.49 7.06 11.16
CA LEU A 10 4.71 6.27 11.25
C LEU A 10 4.61 5.25 12.38
N SER A 11 4.60 3.96 12.07
CA SER A 11 4.74 2.90 13.08
C SER A 11 6.19 2.85 13.58
N ARG A 12 6.36 2.90 14.91
CA ARG A 12 7.65 2.70 15.60
C ARG A 12 7.81 1.27 16.13
N GLU A 13 6.86 0.40 15.83
CA GLU A 13 6.90 -0.99 16.28
C GLU A 13 7.95 -1.79 15.52
N VAL A 14 8.79 -2.51 16.26
CA VAL A 14 9.74 -3.47 15.69
C VAL A 14 9.02 -4.80 15.51
N TYR A 15 8.74 -5.18 14.26
CA TYR A 15 8.07 -6.45 13.95
C TYR A 15 9.02 -7.63 14.19
N ALA A 16 8.88 -8.29 15.34
CA ALA A 16 9.70 -9.43 15.75
C ALA A 16 9.57 -10.68 14.85
N LYS A 17 8.52 -10.77 14.04
CA LYS A 17 8.31 -11.84 13.05
C LYS A 17 8.05 -11.20 11.69
N GLY A 18 8.72 -11.67 10.64
CA GLY A 18 8.55 -11.15 9.29
C GLY A 18 7.10 -11.23 8.86
N ILE A 19 6.46 -10.06 8.77
CA ILE A 19 5.16 -9.70 8.17
C ILE A 19 4.28 -10.88 7.68
N SER A 20 3.97 -11.84 8.54
CA SER A 20 3.16 -13.02 8.15
C SER A 20 1.66 -12.72 8.34
N LEU A 21 1.36 -11.75 9.21
CA LEU A 21 0.02 -11.24 9.49
C LEU A 21 -0.58 -10.48 8.30
N THR A 22 0.23 -9.88 7.44
CA THR A 22 -0.27 -9.19 6.24
C THR A 22 -0.87 -10.17 5.24
N LYS A 23 -0.44 -11.44 5.21
CA LYS A 23 -0.94 -12.41 4.22
C LYS A 23 -2.46 -12.68 4.33
N LYS A 24 -3.06 -12.55 5.52
CA LYS A 24 -4.52 -12.69 5.69
C LYS A 24 -5.31 -11.48 5.16
N ALA A 25 -4.73 -10.28 5.24
CA ALA A 25 -5.34 -9.04 4.75
C ALA A 25 -5.04 -8.76 3.27
N MET A 26 -3.94 -9.32 2.75
CA MET A 26 -3.44 -9.12 1.40
C MET A 26 -4.44 -9.45 0.29
N PRO A 27 -5.30 -10.50 0.37
CA PRO A 27 -6.24 -10.80 -0.69
C PRO A 27 -7.23 -9.67 -0.99
N LYS A 28 -7.73 -8.97 0.05
CA LYS A 28 -8.63 -7.83 -0.13
C LYS A 28 -7.94 -6.63 -0.77
N VAL A 29 -6.63 -6.49 -0.53
CA VAL A 29 -5.81 -5.44 -1.14
C VAL A 29 -5.52 -5.80 -2.60
N GLU A 30 -5.10 -7.04 -2.87
CA GLU A 30 -4.81 -7.52 -4.23
C GLU A 30 -6.01 -7.43 -5.17
N ALA A 31 -7.22 -7.68 -4.67
CA ALA A 31 -8.45 -7.54 -5.45
C ALA A 31 -8.73 -6.10 -5.91
N ARG A 32 -8.17 -5.08 -5.23
CA ARG A 32 -8.32 -3.67 -5.58
C ARG A 32 -7.21 -3.16 -6.50
N LEU A 33 -6.14 -3.93 -6.71
CA LEU A 33 -5.01 -3.50 -7.51
C LEU A 33 -5.36 -3.56 -9.01
N LEU A 34 -5.26 -2.43 -9.67
CA LEU A 34 -5.29 -2.35 -11.14
C LEU A 34 -3.96 -2.89 -11.67
N ARG A 35 -4.02 -3.97 -12.45
CA ARG A 35 -2.84 -4.59 -13.07
C ARG A 35 -2.94 -4.46 -14.59
N ASN A 36 -1.84 -4.06 -15.23
CA ASN A 36 -1.70 -4.20 -16.67
C ASN A 36 -1.19 -5.62 -16.97
N PRO A 37 -1.93 -6.46 -17.72
CA PRO A 37 -1.48 -7.81 -18.07
C PRO A 37 -0.21 -7.84 -18.94
N GLU A 38 0.13 -6.74 -19.62
CA GLU A 38 1.31 -6.64 -20.48
C GLU A 38 2.59 -6.34 -19.69
N LEU A 39 2.47 -5.93 -18.42
CA LEU A 39 3.60 -5.59 -17.57
C LEU A 39 3.96 -6.73 -16.59
N PRO A 40 5.22 -6.80 -16.13
CA PRO A 40 5.60 -7.68 -15.05
C PRO A 40 4.68 -7.51 -13.83
N LYS A 41 4.38 -8.59 -13.11
CA LYS A 41 3.48 -8.59 -11.93
C LYS A 41 3.82 -7.55 -10.85
N ARG A 42 5.04 -7.02 -10.85
CA ARG A 42 5.56 -6.05 -9.90
C ARG A 42 5.33 -4.60 -10.32
N ASP A 43 5.01 -4.36 -11.59
CA ASP A 43 4.70 -3.04 -12.12
C ASP A 43 3.22 -2.75 -11.89
N ILE A 44 2.95 -2.08 -10.77
CA ILE A 44 1.61 -1.71 -10.34
C ILE A 44 1.52 -0.18 -10.33
N PRO A 45 0.64 0.44 -11.13
CA PRO A 45 0.42 1.87 -11.08
C PRO A 45 -0.27 2.25 -9.75
N ILE A 46 0.34 3.17 -9.01
CA ILE A 46 -0.26 3.73 -7.79
C ILE A 46 -1.11 4.93 -8.20
N GLN A 47 -2.42 4.82 -8.05
CA GLN A 47 -3.34 5.93 -8.26
C GLN A 47 -3.67 6.58 -6.91
N PRO A 48 -3.39 7.88 -6.73
CA PRO A 48 -3.77 8.59 -5.51
C PRO A 48 -5.30 8.70 -5.42
N ALA A 49 -5.85 8.58 -4.21
CA ALA A 49 -7.29 8.66 -3.99
C ALA A 49 -7.87 10.08 -4.19
N CYS A 50 -7.01 11.10 -4.18
CA CYS A 50 -7.33 12.48 -4.56
C CYS A 50 -6.31 12.97 -5.60
N ALA A 51 -6.80 13.66 -6.62
CA ALA A 51 -5.94 14.53 -7.43
C ALA A 51 -5.53 15.73 -6.57
N VAL A 52 -4.23 16.02 -6.56
CA VAL A 52 -3.67 17.24 -5.95
C VAL A 52 -3.91 18.42 -6.87
#